data_AF-A0A7D7X6J8-F1
#
_entry.id   AF-A0A7D7X6J8-F1
#
_cell.length_a   1.000
_cell.length_b   1.000
_cell.length_c   1.000
_cell.angle_alpha   90.00
_cell.angle_beta   90.00
_cell.angle_gamma   90.00
#
_symmetry.space_group_name_H-M   'P 1'
#
loop_
_entity.id
_entity.type
_entity.pdbx_description
1 polymer ?
#
loop_
_entity_poly.entity_id
_entity_poly.type
_entity_poly.pdbx_seq_one_letter_code
_entity_poly.pdbx_strand_id
1 'polypeptide(L)'
;MSATGSRYPNGDPNAPLNPVGAKNTDSCLPLHRKGEVVHTYTCEGPAAGNIPFRWIYGSSIAAKNRDPRVQVMQYNEDTYLMRENVCVHWEAPFTYLLFGNRGALLIDTGATAEAKWYPLRVTVDAIVSRWCAIRGRKDVPLTVVMTSGEDMAQNQGLTQFVGRPNTTLAPQPLAAMKQFYKLEASWPAGVGKIDLGDRVIEVIPTPGTHKDGVSFYDPYTDLLFTGDLIFPGKVNVSNDRDYVASLQRLVEWNKTRPVKWVMGGHIEMQFVPGKAYPRFATYKPYERLLQMEPAVLADALSSAQEVQGKQMMLVRPDFMLLNGVSPDQKTTVFPAGVPNINAPRPF
;
A
#
# COMPACT_ATOMS: atom_id res chain seq x y z
N MET A 1 -37.02 -26.29 13.62
CA MET A 1 -36.96 -24.87 13.21
C MET A 1 -35.80 -24.22 13.93
N SER A 2 -34.96 -23.53 13.17
CA SER A 2 -33.66 -22.97 13.54
C SER A 2 -33.77 -21.73 14.43
N ALA A 3 -32.85 -21.57 15.38
CA ALA A 3 -32.59 -20.30 16.07
C ALA A 3 -31.09 -20.17 16.39
N THR A 4 -30.23 -20.37 15.38
CA THR A 4 -28.85 -19.88 15.38
C THR A 4 -28.85 -18.38 15.04
N GLY A 5 -29.29 -17.55 15.99
CA GLY A 5 -29.07 -16.11 15.92
C GLY A 5 -27.68 -15.81 16.46
N SER A 6 -26.78 -15.31 15.61
CA SER A 6 -25.45 -14.81 16.00
C SER A 6 -25.62 -13.83 17.17
N ARG A 7 -25.24 -14.25 18.38
CA ARG A 7 -25.13 -13.35 19.54
C ARG A 7 -23.86 -12.54 19.33
N TYR A 8 -24.02 -11.31 18.87
CA TYR A 8 -22.92 -10.36 18.79
C TYR A 8 -22.39 -10.09 20.21
N PRO A 9 -21.15 -10.51 20.53
CA PRO A 9 -20.61 -10.38 21.88
C PRO A 9 -20.40 -8.91 22.31
N ASN A 10 -20.45 -7.95 21.38
CA ASN A 10 -20.17 -6.53 21.60
C ASN A 10 -21.43 -5.62 21.50
N GLY A 11 -22.63 -6.18 21.63
CA GLY A 11 -23.90 -5.45 21.50
C GLY A 11 -24.54 -5.62 20.12
N ASP A 12 -25.78 -5.19 19.98
CA ASP A 12 -26.54 -5.34 18.73
C ASP A 12 -25.96 -4.40 17.64
N PRO A 13 -25.32 -4.92 16.59
CA PRO A 13 -24.80 -4.11 15.49
C PRO A 13 -25.93 -3.41 14.72
N ASN A 14 -27.18 -3.85 14.87
CA ASN A 14 -28.34 -3.18 14.27
C ASN A 14 -28.81 -1.98 15.10
N ALA A 15 -28.22 -1.71 16.27
CA ALA A 15 -28.55 -0.53 17.04
C ALA A 15 -28.22 0.75 16.24
N PRO A 16 -29.16 1.71 16.12
CA PRO A 16 -29.00 2.88 15.27
C PRO A 16 -27.92 3.86 15.73
N LEU A 17 -27.44 3.72 16.96
CA LEU A 17 -26.35 4.52 17.54
C LEU A 17 -24.96 3.99 17.18
N ASN A 18 -24.86 2.76 16.66
CA ASN A 18 -23.58 2.19 16.27
C ASN A 18 -23.17 2.73 14.90
N PRO A 19 -21.93 3.22 14.72
CA PRO A 19 -21.45 3.62 13.40
C PRO A 19 -21.51 2.42 12.45
N VAL A 20 -21.69 2.64 11.15
CA VAL A 20 -21.79 1.56 10.16
C VAL A 20 -20.63 0.56 10.29
N GLY A 21 -19.42 1.03 10.59
CA GLY A 21 -18.23 0.19 10.79
C GLY A 21 -18.24 -0.69 12.05
N ALA A 22 -19.09 -0.43 13.05
CA ALA A 22 -19.23 -1.29 14.23
C ALA A 22 -19.98 -2.60 13.92
N LYS A 23 -20.59 -2.71 12.74
CA LYS A 23 -21.21 -3.94 12.22
C LYS A 23 -20.18 -4.97 11.71
N ASN A 24 -18.92 -4.55 11.52
CA ASN A 24 -17.94 -5.25 10.69
C ASN A 24 -16.76 -5.85 11.46
N THR A 25 -16.84 -5.96 12.79
CA THR A 25 -15.71 -6.47 13.59
C THR A 25 -16.17 -7.52 14.60
N ASP A 26 -15.91 -8.79 14.31
CA ASP A 26 -15.78 -9.85 15.32
C ASP A 26 -14.42 -9.78 16.04
N SER A 27 -13.66 -8.69 15.85
CA SER A 27 -12.38 -8.33 16.49
C SER A 27 -12.36 -8.35 18.03
N CYS A 28 -13.39 -8.83 18.72
CA CYS A 28 -13.33 -8.95 20.16
C CYS A 28 -12.25 -9.94 20.57
N LEU A 29 -11.18 -9.40 21.17
CA LEU A 29 -10.44 -10.13 22.20
C LEU A 29 -11.47 -10.58 23.24
N PRO A 30 -11.65 -11.90 23.45
CA PRO A 30 -12.61 -12.37 24.41
C PRO A 30 -12.21 -11.87 25.81
N LEU A 31 -13.18 -11.32 26.56
CA LEU A 31 -12.97 -10.80 27.93
C LEU A 31 -12.29 -11.83 28.85
N HIS A 32 -12.56 -13.11 28.61
CA HIS A 32 -11.91 -14.24 29.26
C HIS A 32 -11.33 -15.19 28.21
N ARG A 33 -10.12 -14.91 27.73
CA ARG A 33 -9.42 -15.79 26.79
C ARG A 33 -9.05 -17.13 27.46
N LYS A 34 -9.38 -18.24 26.79
CA LYS A 34 -8.99 -19.60 27.20
C LYS A 34 -7.87 -20.19 26.34
N GLY A 35 -7.43 -19.46 25.30
CA GLY A 35 -6.43 -19.90 24.33
C GLY A 35 -6.13 -18.80 23.32
N GLU A 36 -5.59 -19.20 22.17
CA GLU A 36 -5.33 -18.28 21.05
C GLU A 36 -6.62 -17.61 20.56
N VAL A 37 -6.53 -16.33 20.22
CA VAL A 37 -7.64 -15.58 19.64
C VAL A 37 -7.61 -15.78 18.13
N VAL A 38 -8.73 -16.26 17.60
CA VAL A 38 -8.97 -16.45 16.16
C VAL A 38 -9.93 -15.37 15.69
N HIS A 39 -9.64 -14.80 14.53
CA HIS A 39 -10.43 -13.77 13.87
C HIS A 39 -11.04 -14.37 12.59
N THR A 40 -12.33 -14.17 12.32
CA THR A 40 -12.98 -14.81 11.16
C THR A 40 -12.69 -14.11 9.83
N TYR A 41 -12.20 -12.86 9.86
CA TYR A 41 -11.92 -12.02 8.69
C TYR A 41 -13.11 -11.90 7.71
N THR A 42 -14.32 -12.18 8.20
CA THR A 42 -15.56 -12.08 7.43
C THR A 42 -16.28 -10.81 7.83
N CYS A 43 -16.45 -9.87 6.91
CA CYS A 43 -17.08 -8.58 7.17
C CYS A 43 -18.10 -8.22 6.08
N GLU A 44 -19.17 -7.53 6.46
CA GLU A 44 -20.12 -6.94 5.52
C GLU A 44 -19.58 -5.59 5.02
N GLY A 45 -18.88 -5.61 3.87
CA GLY A 45 -18.10 -4.47 3.40
C GLY A 45 -16.75 -4.36 4.11
N PRO A 46 -16.00 -3.26 3.91
CA PRO A 46 -14.63 -3.18 4.41
C PRO A 46 -14.60 -3.12 5.94
N ALA A 47 -13.67 -3.85 6.54
CA ALA A 47 -13.37 -3.72 7.95
C ALA A 47 -13.08 -2.27 8.33
N ALA A 48 -13.57 -1.88 9.50
CA ALA A 48 -13.35 -0.53 9.99
C ALA A 48 -11.85 -0.28 10.22
N GLY A 49 -11.44 0.95 9.96
CA GLY A 49 -10.08 1.41 10.16
C GLY A 49 -9.92 2.84 9.70
N ASN A 50 -8.98 3.55 10.31
CA ASN A 50 -8.80 4.98 10.11
C ASN A 50 -7.33 5.31 9.83
N ILE A 51 -7.11 6.42 9.13
CA ILE A 51 -5.80 7.06 9.01
C ILE A 51 -5.88 8.42 9.73
N PRO A 52 -5.90 8.45 11.09
CA PRO A 52 -6.28 9.63 11.89
C PRO A 52 -5.20 10.71 12.07
N PHE A 53 -4.01 10.59 11.48
CA PHE A 53 -2.95 11.59 11.65
C PHE A 53 -2.19 11.89 10.36
N ARG A 54 -1.53 13.05 10.35
CA ARG A 54 -0.70 13.52 9.25
C ARG A 54 0.61 12.73 9.19
N TRP A 55 1.01 12.35 7.99
CA TRP A 55 2.31 11.71 7.76
C TRP A 55 3.47 12.67 8.03
N ILE A 56 4.57 12.16 8.58
CA ILE A 56 5.82 12.91 8.77
C ILE A 56 6.27 13.46 7.43
N TYR A 57 6.63 14.73 7.39
CA TYR A 57 6.90 15.47 6.15
C TYR A 57 8.35 15.96 6.06
N GLY A 58 9.23 15.44 6.91
CA GLY A 58 10.65 15.80 6.93
C GLY A 58 10.92 17.21 7.42
N SER A 59 12.05 17.79 7.00
CA SER A 59 12.52 19.10 7.45
C SER A 59 13.41 19.76 6.41
N SER A 60 13.42 21.10 6.41
CA SER A 60 14.28 21.89 5.51
C SER A 60 15.77 21.60 5.68
N ILE A 61 16.17 21.23 6.90
CA ILE A 61 17.51 20.76 7.22
C ILE A 61 17.37 19.34 7.76
N ALA A 62 17.61 18.35 6.89
CA ALA A 62 17.47 16.93 7.23
C ALA A 62 18.24 16.53 8.50
N ALA A 63 19.45 17.09 8.69
CA ALA A 63 20.27 16.84 9.89
C ALA A 63 19.65 17.34 11.21
N LYS A 64 18.66 18.23 11.15
CA LYS A 64 17.91 18.74 12.32
C LYS A 64 16.55 18.07 12.51
N ASN A 65 16.16 17.17 11.61
CA ASN A 65 14.90 16.45 11.74
C ASN A 65 14.90 15.59 13.01
N ARG A 66 13.79 15.65 13.77
CA ARG A 66 13.59 14.88 15.00
C ARG A 66 12.42 13.90 14.91
N ASP A 67 11.84 13.75 13.71
CA ASP A 67 10.78 12.78 13.48
C ASP A 67 11.32 11.35 13.67
N PRO A 68 10.46 10.37 13.99
CA PRO A 68 10.88 8.98 14.04
C PRO A 68 11.43 8.52 12.68
N ARG A 69 12.33 7.53 12.69
CA ARG A 69 12.86 6.92 11.46
C ARG A 69 11.79 6.15 10.68
N VAL A 70 10.85 5.56 11.40
CA VAL A 70 9.67 4.87 10.86
C VAL A 70 8.45 5.43 11.59
N GLN A 71 7.54 6.08 10.88
CA GLN A 71 6.23 6.42 11.44
C GLN A 71 5.31 5.22 11.28
N VAL A 72 4.72 4.74 12.37
CA VAL A 72 3.81 3.59 12.36
C VAL A 72 2.38 4.07 12.62
N MET A 73 1.46 3.66 11.75
CA MET A 73 0.03 3.84 11.89
C MET A 73 -0.64 2.48 12.00
N GLN A 74 -1.47 2.30 13.03
CA GLN A 74 -2.37 1.17 13.11
C GLN A 74 -3.68 1.54 12.43
N TYR A 75 -3.96 0.97 11.25
CA TYR A 75 -5.22 1.18 10.55
C TYR A 75 -6.38 0.52 11.30
N ASN A 76 -6.18 -0.74 11.69
CA ASN A 76 -7.02 -1.52 12.59
C ASN A 76 -6.19 -2.58 13.34
N GLU A 77 -6.82 -3.48 14.09
CA GLU A 77 -6.16 -4.50 14.92
C GLU A 77 -5.14 -5.38 14.17
N ASP A 78 -5.33 -5.58 12.86
CA ASP A 78 -4.56 -6.53 12.04
C ASP A 78 -3.91 -5.87 10.81
N THR A 79 -3.90 -4.54 10.73
CA THR A 79 -3.39 -3.80 9.57
C THR A 79 -2.60 -2.58 10.02
N TYR A 80 -1.34 -2.51 9.61
CA TYR A 80 -0.43 -1.43 9.92
C TYR A 80 0.12 -0.82 8.65
N LEU A 81 0.16 0.51 8.62
CA LEU A 81 0.75 1.31 7.55
C LEU A 81 1.99 1.98 8.15
N MET A 82 3.12 1.92 7.47
CA MET A 82 4.38 2.48 7.96
C MET A 82 5.01 3.37 6.91
N ARG A 83 5.62 4.47 7.34
CA ARG A 83 6.28 5.43 6.46
C ARG A 83 7.74 5.59 6.84
N GLU A 84 8.63 5.48 5.86
CA GLU A 84 10.03 5.86 6.01
C GLU A 84 10.17 7.38 6.12
N ASN A 85 11.07 7.86 6.97
CA ASN A 85 11.28 9.28 7.18
C ASN A 85 11.82 9.97 5.90
N VAL A 86 11.16 11.06 5.49
CA VAL A 86 11.50 11.87 4.31
C VAL A 86 12.94 12.41 4.32
N CYS A 87 13.52 12.62 5.50
CA CYS A 87 14.91 13.04 5.66
C CYS A 87 15.92 11.87 5.63
N VAL A 88 15.45 10.62 5.64
CA VAL A 88 16.28 9.43 5.39
C VAL A 88 16.27 9.11 3.90
N HIS A 89 15.08 9.00 3.30
CA HIS A 89 14.89 8.87 1.87
C HIS A 89 13.82 9.84 1.37
N TRP A 90 14.13 10.58 0.31
CA TRP A 90 13.28 11.68 -0.17
C TRP A 90 11.93 11.20 -0.72
N GLU A 91 11.83 9.97 -1.23
CA GLU A 91 10.54 9.36 -1.63
C GLU A 91 9.65 9.07 -0.42
N ALA A 92 10.26 8.77 0.74
CA ALA A 92 9.57 8.44 1.98
C ALA A 92 8.54 7.30 1.80
N PRO A 93 8.98 6.14 1.29
CA PRO A 93 8.11 5.04 0.90
C PRO A 93 7.25 4.52 2.04
N PHE A 94 6.08 4.00 1.67
CA PHE A 94 5.17 3.30 2.55
C PHE A 94 5.43 1.79 2.50
N THR A 95 5.24 1.15 3.65
CA THR A 95 5.26 -0.31 3.79
C THR A 95 4.04 -0.74 4.58
N TYR A 96 3.50 -1.91 4.27
CA TYR A 96 2.21 -2.36 4.81
C TYR A 96 2.36 -3.71 5.50
N LEU A 97 1.95 -3.81 6.77
CA LEU A 97 2.02 -5.04 7.54
C LEU A 97 0.61 -5.53 7.87
N LEU A 98 0.27 -6.70 7.34
CA LEU A 98 -1.04 -7.34 7.47
C LEU A 98 -0.91 -8.63 8.29
N PHE A 99 -1.89 -8.89 9.15
CA PHE A 99 -1.96 -10.11 9.94
C PHE A 99 -3.20 -10.95 9.58
N GLY A 100 -3.02 -12.26 9.55
CA GLY A 100 -4.07 -13.27 9.58
C GLY A 100 -3.88 -14.24 10.75
N ASN A 101 -4.71 -15.29 10.86
CA ASN A 101 -4.63 -16.22 11.99
C ASN A 101 -3.36 -17.06 12.04
N ARG A 102 -2.73 -17.32 10.88
CA ARG A 102 -1.60 -18.26 10.73
C ARG A 102 -0.37 -17.65 10.06
N GLY A 103 -0.43 -16.39 9.64
CA GLY A 103 0.66 -15.71 8.95
C GLY A 103 0.54 -14.19 8.99
N ALA A 104 1.64 -13.52 8.73
CA ALA A 104 1.71 -12.08 8.52
C ALA A 104 2.35 -11.79 7.15
N LEU A 105 1.98 -10.67 6.54
CA LEU A 105 2.49 -10.21 5.26
C LEU A 105 3.06 -8.80 5.42
N LEU A 106 4.32 -8.61 5.05
CA LEU A 106 4.92 -7.28 4.87
C LEU A 106 5.01 -7.00 3.37
N ILE A 107 4.30 -5.98 2.89
CA ILE A 107 4.34 -5.50 1.51
C ILE A 107 5.29 -4.31 1.46
N ASP A 108 6.30 -4.44 0.61
CA ASP A 108 7.42 -3.52 0.44
C ASP A 108 8.27 -3.34 1.72
N THR A 109 9.48 -2.82 1.54
CA THR A 109 10.50 -2.70 2.60
C THR A 109 11.28 -1.38 2.54
N GLY A 110 10.76 -0.38 1.83
CA GLY A 110 11.35 0.96 1.75
C GLY A 110 12.67 1.03 0.99
N ALA A 111 13.27 2.23 0.99
CA ALA A 111 14.37 2.59 0.12
C ALA A 111 15.75 2.48 0.79
N THR A 112 15.79 2.23 2.10
CA THR A 112 17.05 2.23 2.87
C THR A 112 17.35 0.86 3.48
N ALA A 113 18.51 0.30 3.10
CA ALA A 113 18.99 -0.99 3.61
C ALA A 113 19.48 -0.90 5.06
N GLU A 114 20.12 0.21 5.45
CA GLU A 114 20.80 0.34 6.74
C GLU A 114 19.82 0.52 7.90
N ALA A 115 19.73 -0.49 8.76
CA ALA A 115 18.90 -0.46 9.96
C ALA A 115 19.19 0.74 10.91
N LYS A 116 20.40 1.32 10.85
CA LYS A 116 20.73 2.54 11.61
C LYS A 116 19.85 3.73 11.19
N TRP A 117 19.52 3.83 9.91
CA TRP A 117 18.77 4.95 9.34
C TRP A 117 17.30 4.61 9.17
N TYR A 118 16.99 3.36 8.81
CA TYR A 118 15.63 2.87 8.66
C TYR A 118 15.50 1.49 9.35
N PRO A 119 15.22 1.45 10.67
CA PRO A 119 15.20 0.21 11.48
C PRO A 119 13.92 -0.63 11.26
N LEU A 120 13.52 -0.87 10.01
CA LEU A 120 12.24 -1.51 9.67
C LEU A 120 12.05 -2.86 10.34
N ARG A 121 13.08 -3.74 10.32
CA ARG A 121 12.94 -5.06 10.97
C ARG A 121 12.64 -4.95 12.46
N VAL A 122 13.36 -4.08 13.18
CA VAL A 122 13.14 -3.88 14.63
C VAL A 122 11.72 -3.39 14.89
N THR A 123 11.22 -2.47 14.06
CA THR A 123 9.85 -1.97 14.13
C THR A 123 8.82 -3.08 13.87
N VAL A 124 9.01 -3.88 12.82
CA VAL A 124 8.12 -5.01 12.48
C VAL A 124 8.14 -6.07 13.58
N ASP A 125 9.31 -6.42 14.13
CA ASP A 125 9.44 -7.40 15.22
C ASP A 125 8.71 -6.93 16.49
N ALA A 126 8.74 -5.63 16.80
CA ALA A 126 8.01 -5.06 17.92
C ALA A 126 6.49 -5.12 17.71
N ILE A 127 6.00 -4.82 16.50
CA ILE A 127 4.57 -4.93 16.16
C ILE A 127 4.12 -6.38 16.22
N VAL A 128 4.87 -7.30 15.61
CA VAL A 128 4.58 -8.75 15.62
C VAL A 128 4.52 -9.27 17.06
N SER A 129 5.49 -8.92 17.91
CA SER A 129 5.51 -9.36 19.31
C SER A 129 4.29 -8.85 20.09
N ARG A 130 3.93 -7.58 19.91
CA ARG A 130 2.73 -6.98 20.52
C ARG A 130 1.46 -7.69 20.03
N TRP A 131 1.34 -7.90 18.72
CA TRP A 131 0.19 -8.55 18.11
C TRP A 131 0.03 -9.99 18.60
N CYS A 132 1.12 -10.77 18.64
CA CYS A 132 1.12 -12.13 19.18
C CYS A 132 0.67 -12.16 20.65
N ALA A 133 1.18 -11.26 21.49
CA ALA A 133 0.78 -11.17 22.91
C ALA A 133 -0.73 -10.87 23.07
N ILE A 134 -1.27 -9.98 22.23
CA ILE A 134 -2.69 -9.65 22.16
C ILE A 134 -3.51 -10.89 21.75
N ARG A 135 -3.05 -11.61 20.71
CA ARG A 135 -3.72 -12.80 20.19
C ARG A 135 -3.47 -14.08 20.99
N GLY A 136 -2.69 -14.02 22.07
CA GLY A 136 -2.36 -15.19 22.88
C GLY A 136 -1.48 -16.22 22.15
N ARG A 137 -0.70 -15.76 21.16
CA ARG A 137 0.20 -16.58 20.33
C ARG A 137 1.65 -16.35 20.75
N LYS A 138 2.51 -17.36 20.54
CA LYS A 138 3.96 -17.24 20.78
C LYS A 138 4.66 -16.50 19.63
N ASP A 139 4.30 -16.85 18.40
CA ASP A 139 4.86 -16.30 17.17
C ASP A 139 3.84 -16.36 16.03
N VAL A 140 4.20 -15.75 14.90
CA VAL A 140 3.47 -15.83 13.62
C VAL A 140 4.49 -15.79 12.48
N PRO A 141 4.43 -16.70 11.48
CA PRO A 141 5.28 -16.65 10.31
C PRO A 141 5.11 -15.34 9.54
N LEU A 142 6.22 -14.78 9.02
CA LEU A 142 6.21 -13.56 8.20
C LEU A 142 6.53 -13.90 6.75
N THR A 143 5.74 -13.39 5.81
CA THR A 143 6.10 -13.34 4.39
C THR A 143 6.41 -11.90 4.02
N VAL A 144 7.57 -11.65 3.44
CA VAL A 144 7.97 -10.32 2.95
C VAL A 144 7.89 -10.33 1.43
N VAL A 145 7.09 -9.45 0.87
CA VAL A 145 6.84 -9.32 -0.56
C VAL A 145 7.16 -7.90 -1.02
N MET A 146 7.22 -7.73 -2.33
CA MET A 146 7.44 -6.44 -2.97
C MET A 146 6.45 -6.26 -4.11
N THR A 147 6.03 -5.03 -4.35
CA THR A 147 5.22 -4.63 -5.51
C THR A 147 6.05 -4.66 -6.80
N SER A 148 7.37 -4.61 -6.69
CA SER A 148 8.33 -4.84 -7.78
C SER A 148 9.72 -5.20 -7.25
N GLY A 149 10.40 -6.15 -7.90
CA GLY A 149 11.80 -6.48 -7.63
C GLY A 149 12.78 -5.52 -8.30
N GLU A 150 12.35 -4.79 -9.33
CA GLU A 150 13.13 -3.74 -9.99
C GLU A 150 13.11 -2.41 -9.23
N ASP A 151 12.15 -2.23 -8.32
CA ASP A 151 11.93 -0.97 -7.62
C ASP A 151 12.79 -0.82 -6.36
N MET A 152 13.94 -0.14 -6.53
CA MET A 152 14.84 0.16 -5.42
C MET A 152 14.24 1.16 -4.41
N ALA A 153 13.23 1.96 -4.77
CA ALA A 153 12.57 2.85 -3.81
C ALA A 153 11.75 2.06 -2.77
N GLN A 154 11.39 0.81 -3.08
CA GLN A 154 10.47 0.01 -2.28
C GLN A 154 11.08 -1.25 -1.68
N ASN A 155 12.27 -1.69 -2.09
CA ASN A 155 12.76 -3.04 -1.74
C ASN A 155 14.13 -3.14 -1.04
N GLN A 156 14.80 -2.04 -0.72
CA GLN A 156 16.16 -2.08 -0.17
C GLN A 156 16.20 -2.60 1.28
N GLY A 157 15.15 -2.35 2.07
CA GLY A 157 15.06 -2.86 3.43
C GLY A 157 14.91 -4.38 3.53
N LEU A 158 14.67 -5.09 2.40
CA LEU A 158 14.54 -6.55 2.33
C LEU A 158 15.74 -7.27 2.99
N THR A 159 16.95 -6.71 2.84
CA THR A 159 18.18 -7.26 3.43
C THR A 159 18.11 -7.38 4.95
N GLN A 160 17.34 -6.52 5.63
CA GLN A 160 17.19 -6.56 7.09
C GLN A 160 16.50 -7.85 7.56
N PHE A 161 15.68 -8.47 6.71
CA PHE A 161 14.91 -9.68 7.00
C PHE A 161 15.64 -10.98 6.64
N VAL A 162 16.81 -10.90 6.00
CA VAL A 162 17.66 -12.07 5.74
C VAL A 162 18.05 -12.72 7.07
N GLY A 163 17.80 -14.03 7.19
CA GLY A 163 18.08 -14.79 8.42
C GLY A 163 17.12 -14.52 9.58
N ARG A 164 16.06 -13.72 9.39
CA ARG A 164 14.99 -13.61 10.38
C ARG A 164 14.28 -14.97 10.52
N PRO A 165 14.15 -15.55 11.72
CA PRO A 165 13.45 -16.82 11.91
C PRO A 165 11.99 -16.78 11.39
N ASN A 166 11.46 -17.94 10.98
CA ASN A 166 10.08 -18.11 10.52
C ASN A 166 9.64 -17.06 9.47
N THR A 167 10.53 -16.74 8.52
CA THR A 167 10.32 -15.69 7.52
C THR A 167 10.58 -16.20 6.12
N THR A 168 9.66 -15.92 5.20
CA THR A 168 9.80 -16.19 3.76
C THR A 168 9.97 -14.88 3.03
N LEU A 169 10.97 -14.79 2.14
CA LEU A 169 11.20 -13.61 1.30
C LEU A 169 10.82 -13.94 -0.14
N ALA A 170 9.98 -13.11 -0.76
CA ALA A 170 9.69 -13.24 -2.18
C ALA A 170 10.97 -13.01 -3.01
N PRO A 171 11.25 -13.86 -4.01
CA PRO A 171 12.43 -13.70 -4.84
C PRO A 171 12.26 -12.52 -5.83
N GLN A 172 13.32 -11.75 -6.05
CA GLN A 172 13.32 -10.63 -7.02
C GLN A 172 13.27 -11.06 -8.50
N PRO A 173 13.99 -12.13 -8.96
CA PRO A 173 13.94 -12.48 -10.37
C PRO A 173 12.53 -12.87 -10.83
N LEU A 174 12.03 -12.21 -11.88
CA LEU A 174 10.66 -12.38 -12.39
C LEU A 174 10.22 -13.85 -12.56
N ALA A 175 11.10 -14.73 -13.08
CA ALA A 175 10.75 -16.15 -13.24
C ALA A 175 10.48 -16.84 -11.89
N ALA A 176 11.32 -16.59 -10.88
CA ALA A 176 11.15 -17.11 -9.54
C ALA A 176 9.96 -16.45 -8.82
N MET A 177 9.71 -15.16 -9.05
CA MET A 177 8.55 -14.45 -8.50
C MET A 177 7.23 -15.03 -9.02
N LYS A 178 7.15 -15.34 -10.33
CA LYS A 178 5.99 -16.02 -10.91
C LYS A 178 5.76 -17.37 -10.24
N GLN A 179 6.81 -18.15 -10.02
CA GLN A 179 6.73 -19.43 -9.30
C GLN A 179 6.24 -19.27 -7.87
N PHE A 180 6.79 -18.29 -7.16
CA PHE A 180 6.41 -17.98 -5.78
C PHE A 180 4.92 -17.70 -5.65
N TYR A 181 4.33 -16.96 -6.59
CA TYR A 181 2.90 -16.63 -6.60
C TYR A 181 2.02 -17.62 -7.37
N LYS A 182 2.58 -18.71 -7.93
CA LYS A 182 1.90 -19.71 -8.75
C LYS A 182 1.24 -19.12 -10.02
N LEU A 183 1.98 -18.26 -10.71
CA LEU A 183 1.53 -17.48 -11.86
C LEU A 183 2.27 -17.82 -13.17
N GLU A 184 3.12 -18.83 -13.20
CA GLU A 184 3.98 -19.18 -14.35
C GLU A 184 3.19 -19.41 -15.64
N ALA A 185 2.06 -20.11 -15.52
CA ALA A 185 1.22 -20.50 -16.66
C ALA A 185 0.19 -19.43 -17.05
N SER A 186 -0.06 -18.44 -16.19
CA SER A 186 -1.16 -17.48 -16.35
C SER A 186 -0.71 -16.02 -16.35
N TRP A 187 0.57 -15.72 -16.16
CA TRP A 187 1.06 -14.34 -16.14
C TRP A 187 0.86 -13.64 -17.50
N PRO A 188 0.37 -12.38 -17.54
CA PRO A 188 -0.05 -11.51 -16.42
C PRO A 188 -1.58 -11.53 -16.17
N ALA A 189 -2.32 -12.48 -16.73
CA ALA A 189 -3.78 -12.52 -16.65
C ALA A 189 -4.33 -13.22 -15.38
N GLY A 190 -3.57 -14.15 -14.80
CA GLY A 190 -3.96 -14.87 -13.59
C GLY A 190 -3.84 -14.03 -12.32
N VAL A 191 -4.49 -14.50 -11.25
CA VAL A 191 -4.44 -13.90 -9.91
C VAL A 191 -3.85 -14.93 -8.94
N GLY A 192 -2.75 -14.57 -8.28
CA GLY A 192 -2.11 -15.35 -7.23
C GLY A 192 -2.79 -15.13 -5.89
N LYS A 193 -2.44 -15.93 -4.88
CA LYS A 193 -3.02 -15.82 -3.54
C LYS A 193 -1.97 -16.08 -2.45
N ILE A 194 -2.04 -15.31 -1.38
CA ILE A 194 -1.29 -15.52 -0.13
C ILE A 194 -2.32 -15.69 1.00
N ASP A 195 -2.39 -16.89 1.58
CA ASP A 195 -3.28 -17.17 2.71
C ASP A 195 -2.55 -16.92 4.03
N LEU A 196 -3.02 -15.92 4.79
CA LEU A 196 -2.48 -15.56 6.10
C LEU A 196 -3.18 -16.29 7.25
N GLY A 197 -3.97 -17.31 6.93
CA GLY A 197 -4.83 -17.99 7.88
C GLY A 197 -6.19 -17.32 7.92
N ASP A 198 -6.99 -17.60 6.88
CA ASP A 198 -8.39 -17.18 6.72
C ASP A 198 -8.56 -15.72 6.25
N ARG A 199 -7.46 -14.95 6.20
CA ARG A 199 -7.34 -13.69 5.43
C ARG A 199 -6.49 -13.95 4.20
N VAL A 200 -7.14 -14.01 3.02
CA VAL A 200 -6.47 -14.35 1.76
C VAL A 200 -6.23 -13.09 0.92
N ILE A 201 -4.96 -12.76 0.72
CA ILE A 201 -4.53 -11.61 -0.10
C ILE A 201 -4.44 -12.05 -1.56
N GLU A 202 -5.11 -11.33 -2.47
CA GLU A 202 -4.96 -11.53 -3.91
C GLU A 202 -3.70 -10.84 -4.42
N VAL A 203 -2.96 -11.51 -5.31
CA VAL A 203 -1.76 -10.98 -5.98
C VAL A 203 -2.07 -10.81 -7.46
N ILE A 204 -2.06 -9.57 -7.94
CA ILE A 204 -2.54 -9.20 -9.27
C ILE A 204 -1.34 -8.71 -10.10
N PRO A 205 -0.95 -9.39 -11.19
CA PRO A 205 0.10 -8.90 -12.08
C PRO A 205 -0.27 -7.58 -12.76
N THR A 206 0.55 -6.57 -12.51
CA THR A 206 0.39 -5.21 -13.02
C THR A 206 1.69 -4.69 -13.67
N PRO A 207 2.28 -5.42 -14.64
CA PRO A 207 3.45 -4.93 -15.35
C PRO A 207 3.15 -3.61 -16.08
N GLY A 208 4.13 -2.72 -16.15
CA GLY A 208 3.98 -1.42 -16.83
C GLY A 208 5.01 -0.40 -16.36
N THR A 209 4.91 0.04 -15.11
CA THR A 209 5.97 0.82 -14.43
C THR A 209 7.23 -0.01 -14.29
N HIS A 210 7.06 -1.28 -13.88
CA HIS A 210 8.11 -2.30 -13.80
C HIS A 210 7.64 -3.56 -14.52
N LYS A 211 8.55 -4.37 -15.08
CA LYS A 211 8.16 -5.57 -15.86
C LYS A 211 7.63 -6.71 -14.98
N ASP A 212 7.96 -6.66 -13.69
CA ASP A 212 7.60 -7.60 -12.63
C ASP A 212 6.59 -6.99 -11.64
N GLY A 213 5.96 -5.87 -12.00
CA GLY A 213 4.96 -5.19 -11.17
C GLY A 213 3.81 -6.11 -10.76
N VAL A 214 3.46 -6.07 -9.47
CA VAL A 214 2.29 -6.71 -8.88
C VAL A 214 1.58 -5.75 -7.92
N SER A 215 0.27 -5.89 -7.81
CA SER A 215 -0.56 -5.23 -6.82
C SER A 215 -1.16 -6.26 -5.87
N PHE A 216 -1.36 -5.88 -4.61
CA PHE A 216 -1.93 -6.76 -3.59
C PHE A 216 -3.29 -6.24 -3.17
N TYR A 217 -4.30 -7.09 -3.13
CA TYR A 217 -5.62 -6.72 -2.65
C TYR A 217 -5.98 -7.51 -1.40
N ASP A 218 -6.39 -6.78 -0.37
CA ASP A 218 -6.87 -7.34 0.89
C ASP A 218 -8.40 -7.23 0.99
N PRO A 219 -9.14 -8.34 0.83
CA PRO A 219 -10.60 -8.33 0.89
C PRO A 219 -11.15 -8.06 2.30
N TYR A 220 -10.32 -8.15 3.35
CA TYR A 220 -10.76 -7.80 4.70
C TYR A 220 -10.97 -6.29 4.84
N THR A 221 -10.09 -5.47 4.26
CA THR A 221 -10.13 -4.01 4.40
C THR A 221 -10.55 -3.27 3.13
N ASP A 222 -10.72 -3.99 2.02
CA ASP A 222 -10.86 -3.46 0.65
C ASP A 222 -9.72 -2.50 0.25
N LEU A 223 -8.52 -2.72 0.78
CA LEU A 223 -7.33 -1.94 0.40
C LEU A 223 -6.64 -2.61 -0.80
N LEU A 224 -6.33 -1.81 -1.81
CA LEU A 224 -5.55 -2.21 -2.98
C LEU A 224 -4.18 -1.53 -2.94
N PHE A 225 -3.13 -2.31 -2.67
CA PHE A 225 -1.75 -1.86 -2.61
C PHE A 225 -1.11 -1.92 -4.00
N THR A 226 -0.81 -0.76 -4.57
CA THR A 226 -0.39 -0.63 -5.99
C THR A 226 1.09 -0.33 -6.16
N GLY A 227 1.82 -0.04 -5.09
CA GLY A 227 3.21 0.41 -5.18
C GLY A 227 3.32 1.58 -6.16
N ASP A 228 4.22 1.45 -7.12
CA ASP A 228 4.49 2.47 -8.13
C ASP A 228 3.67 2.31 -9.42
N LEU A 229 2.69 1.40 -9.47
CA LEU A 229 1.74 1.33 -10.58
C LEU A 229 0.89 2.60 -10.64
N ILE A 230 0.33 3.02 -9.51
CA ILE A 230 -0.44 4.26 -9.38
C ILE A 230 -0.40 4.71 -7.92
N PHE A 231 -0.06 5.96 -7.72
CA PHE A 231 0.11 6.59 -6.41
C PHE A 231 0.00 8.11 -6.58
N PRO A 232 -0.15 8.89 -5.49
CA PRO A 232 -0.21 10.34 -5.58
C PRO A 232 1.17 10.94 -5.86
N GLY A 233 1.70 10.74 -7.06
CA GLY A 233 3.00 11.23 -7.50
C GLY A 233 3.24 11.09 -9.00
N LYS A 234 4.51 11.10 -9.38
CA LYS A 234 4.97 10.96 -10.76
C LYS A 234 5.20 9.48 -11.08
N VAL A 235 4.30 8.91 -11.88
CA VAL A 235 4.40 7.52 -12.31
C VAL A 235 5.26 7.46 -13.59
N ASN A 236 6.40 6.78 -13.49
CA ASN A 236 7.30 6.52 -14.61
C ASN A 236 6.87 5.25 -15.35
N VAL A 237 6.36 5.41 -16.57
CA VAL A 237 5.90 4.28 -17.39
C VAL A 237 7.08 3.70 -18.17
N SER A 238 7.49 2.47 -17.83
CA SER A 238 8.58 1.77 -18.54
C SER A 238 8.11 1.07 -19.81
N ASN A 239 6.90 0.51 -19.80
CA ASN A 239 6.25 -0.09 -20.97
C ASN A 239 4.78 0.32 -20.99
N ASP A 240 4.42 1.20 -21.93
CA ASP A 240 3.07 1.77 -22.02
C ASP A 240 2.00 0.76 -22.46
N ARG A 241 2.36 -0.23 -23.29
CA ARG A 241 1.45 -1.30 -23.70
C ARG A 241 1.07 -2.18 -22.50
N ASP A 242 2.07 -2.60 -21.73
CA ASP A 242 1.84 -3.39 -20.53
C ASP A 242 1.08 -2.57 -19.48
N TYR A 243 1.45 -1.29 -19.29
CA TYR A 243 0.80 -0.39 -18.34
C TYR A 243 -0.69 -0.19 -18.65
N VAL A 244 -1.05 0.11 -19.91
CA VAL A 244 -2.45 0.20 -20.35
C VAL A 244 -3.18 -1.13 -20.15
N ALA A 245 -2.58 -2.25 -20.56
CA ALA A 245 -3.20 -3.57 -20.39
C ALA A 245 -3.42 -3.91 -18.92
N SER A 246 -2.49 -3.56 -18.03
CA SER A 246 -2.59 -3.78 -16.58
C SER A 246 -3.69 -2.94 -15.96
N LEU A 247 -3.78 -1.64 -16.27
CA LEU A 247 -4.86 -0.79 -15.79
C LEU A 247 -6.22 -1.24 -16.32
N GLN A 248 -6.31 -1.72 -17.57
CA GLN A 248 -7.54 -2.27 -18.12
C GLN A 248 -7.99 -3.53 -17.36
N ARG A 249 -7.07 -4.47 -17.09
CA ARG A 249 -7.37 -5.66 -16.28
C ARG A 249 -7.80 -5.27 -14.86
N LEU A 250 -7.13 -4.29 -14.25
CA LEU A 250 -7.42 -3.86 -12.89
C LEU A 250 -8.78 -3.14 -12.78
N VAL A 251 -9.14 -2.31 -13.75
CA VAL A 251 -10.48 -1.68 -13.85
C VAL A 251 -11.57 -2.74 -14.01
N GLU A 252 -11.37 -3.76 -14.84
CA GLU A 252 -12.34 -4.86 -14.98
C GLU A 252 -12.44 -5.68 -13.70
N TRP A 253 -11.30 -6.03 -13.09
CA TRP A 253 -11.22 -6.75 -11.82
C TRP A 253 -11.95 -6.02 -10.68
N ASN A 254 -11.89 -4.69 -10.65
CA ASN A 254 -12.54 -3.82 -9.66
C ASN A 254 -14.08 -3.76 -9.82
N LYS A 255 -14.65 -4.19 -10.95
CA LYS A 255 -16.12 -4.22 -11.12
C LYS A 255 -16.80 -5.26 -10.23
N THR A 256 -16.08 -6.32 -9.87
CA THR A 256 -16.62 -7.43 -9.08
C THR A 256 -16.03 -7.52 -7.69
N ARG A 257 -15.11 -6.61 -7.33
CA ARG A 257 -14.40 -6.60 -6.05
C ARG A 257 -14.41 -5.19 -5.50
N PRO A 258 -14.97 -4.96 -4.32
CA PRO A 258 -15.01 -3.63 -3.73
C PRO A 258 -13.58 -3.16 -3.41
N VAL A 259 -13.26 -1.92 -3.77
CA VAL A 259 -12.06 -1.23 -3.29
C VAL A 259 -12.53 -0.03 -2.50
N LYS A 260 -12.00 0.14 -1.29
CA LYS A 260 -12.19 1.31 -0.45
C LYS A 260 -11.12 2.35 -0.73
N TRP A 261 -9.85 1.94 -0.75
CA TRP A 261 -8.73 2.82 -1.03
C TRP A 261 -7.68 2.13 -1.90
N VAL A 262 -7.14 2.90 -2.86
CA VAL A 262 -5.91 2.57 -3.57
C VAL A 262 -4.74 3.19 -2.78
N MET A 263 -3.76 2.35 -2.45
CA MET A 263 -2.65 2.65 -1.55
C MET A 263 -1.32 2.47 -2.30
N GLY A 264 -0.69 3.58 -2.65
CA GLY A 264 0.53 3.59 -3.46
C GLY A 264 1.85 3.63 -2.67
N GLY A 265 2.97 3.51 -3.36
CA GLY A 265 4.30 3.39 -2.76
C GLY A 265 4.81 4.63 -2.03
N HIS A 266 4.44 5.83 -2.46
CA HIS A 266 4.84 7.10 -1.82
C HIS A 266 3.94 8.28 -2.23
N ILE A 267 4.24 9.46 -1.70
CA ILE A 267 3.54 10.72 -2.04
C ILE A 267 4.57 11.73 -2.59
N GLU A 268 4.26 12.24 -3.78
CA GLU A 268 5.00 13.35 -4.37
C GLU A 268 4.09 14.52 -4.74
N MET A 269 2.79 14.27 -4.92
CA MET A 269 1.82 15.31 -5.18
C MET A 269 1.60 16.16 -3.94
N GLN A 270 1.36 17.43 -4.18
CA GLN A 270 0.91 18.37 -3.17
C GLN A 270 -0.63 18.29 -3.03
N PHE A 271 -1.18 18.83 -1.94
CA PHE A 271 -2.62 19.00 -1.79
C PHE A 271 -3.22 19.88 -2.89
N VAL A 272 -2.41 20.76 -3.49
CA VAL A 272 -2.78 21.57 -4.65
C VAL A 272 -2.84 20.67 -5.90
N PRO A 273 -4.00 20.53 -6.56
CA PRO A 273 -4.16 19.68 -7.73
C PRO A 273 -3.13 19.97 -8.83
N GLY A 274 -2.54 18.91 -9.41
CA GLY A 274 -1.59 19.02 -10.52
C GLY A 274 -0.21 19.58 -10.14
N LYS A 275 0.09 19.74 -8.85
CA LYS A 275 1.41 20.17 -8.36
C LYS A 275 2.10 19.00 -7.66
N ALA A 276 3.35 18.78 -8.02
CA ALA A 276 4.22 17.81 -7.37
C ALA A 276 5.41 18.51 -6.72
N TYR A 277 6.00 17.87 -5.72
CA TYR A 277 7.31 18.23 -5.23
C TYR A 277 8.40 17.96 -6.28
N PRO A 278 9.48 18.76 -6.31
CA PRO A 278 10.66 18.40 -7.07
C PRO A 278 11.27 17.12 -6.49
N ARG A 279 11.94 16.36 -7.35
CA ARG A 279 12.72 15.20 -6.93
C ARG A 279 13.74 15.62 -5.88
N PHE A 280 14.04 14.73 -4.93
CA PHE A 280 14.95 14.99 -3.80
C PHE A 280 14.48 16.00 -2.74
N ALA A 281 13.23 16.48 -2.81
CA ALA A 281 12.70 17.31 -1.72
C ALA A 281 12.63 16.51 -0.41
N THR A 282 13.38 16.95 0.61
CA THR A 282 13.37 16.33 1.95
C THR A 282 12.39 17.01 2.93
N TYR A 283 11.63 17.99 2.46
CA TYR A 283 10.61 18.72 3.22
C TYR A 283 9.35 18.90 2.39
N LYS A 284 8.30 18.17 2.78
CA LYS A 284 7.07 18.02 2.01
C LYS A 284 5.80 18.27 2.86
N PRO A 285 5.66 19.45 3.51
CA PRO A 285 4.55 19.68 4.45
C PRO A 285 3.16 19.67 3.79
N TYR A 286 3.09 19.91 2.49
CA TYR A 286 1.86 20.10 1.74
C TYR A 286 1.52 18.90 0.88
N GLU A 287 1.94 17.70 1.28
CA GLU A 287 1.60 16.46 0.58
C GLU A 287 0.10 16.23 0.45
N ARG A 288 -0.27 15.55 -0.64
CA ARG A 288 -1.59 14.97 -0.83
C ARG A 288 -1.82 13.81 0.14
N LEU A 289 -3.04 13.32 0.23
CA LEU A 289 -3.36 12.11 1.00
C LEU A 289 -2.75 10.87 0.33
N LEU A 290 -2.37 9.88 1.14
CA LEU A 290 -1.89 8.58 0.67
C LEU A 290 -3.02 7.82 -0.04
N GLN A 291 -4.18 7.75 0.62
CA GLN A 291 -5.33 7.02 0.14
C GLN A 291 -5.95 7.73 -1.07
N MET A 292 -6.07 7.02 -2.18
CA MET A 292 -6.76 7.48 -3.38
C MET A 292 -8.09 6.75 -3.51
N GLU A 293 -9.12 7.49 -3.91
CA GLU A 293 -10.45 6.93 -4.20
C GLU A 293 -10.37 5.92 -5.37
N PRO A 294 -11.20 4.87 -5.40
CA PRO A 294 -11.17 3.83 -6.45
C PRO A 294 -11.37 4.37 -7.87
N ALA A 295 -12.03 5.53 -8.01
CA ALA A 295 -12.22 6.21 -9.28
C ALA A 295 -10.89 6.56 -9.99
N VAL A 296 -9.78 6.64 -9.25
CA VAL A 296 -8.44 6.87 -9.82
C VAL A 296 -8.05 5.79 -10.82
N LEU A 297 -8.54 4.54 -10.69
CA LEU A 297 -8.19 3.45 -11.61
C LEU A 297 -8.70 3.74 -13.04
N ALA A 298 -9.90 4.30 -13.16
CA ALA A 298 -10.47 4.68 -14.45
C ALA A 298 -9.76 5.92 -15.04
N ASP A 299 -9.42 6.91 -14.19
CA ASP A 299 -8.66 8.08 -14.61
C ASP A 299 -7.23 7.70 -15.07
N ALA A 300 -6.57 6.80 -14.33
CA ALA A 300 -5.27 6.26 -14.69
C ALA A 300 -5.33 5.51 -16.03
N LEU A 301 -6.35 4.67 -16.27
CA LEU A 301 -6.52 3.98 -17.55
C LEU A 301 -6.71 4.96 -18.72
N SER A 302 -7.61 5.92 -18.58
CA SER A 302 -7.84 6.95 -19.61
C SER A 302 -6.57 7.75 -19.89
N SER A 303 -5.86 8.15 -18.83
CA SER A 303 -4.60 8.87 -18.93
C SER A 303 -3.49 8.03 -19.57
N ALA A 304 -3.42 6.74 -19.26
CA ALA A 304 -2.47 5.80 -19.86
C ALA A 304 -2.71 5.63 -21.37
N GLN A 305 -3.98 5.51 -21.78
CA GLN A 305 -4.37 5.47 -23.19
C GLN A 305 -4.02 6.79 -23.92
N GLU A 306 -4.16 7.94 -23.24
CA GLU A 306 -3.79 9.23 -23.81
C GLU A 306 -2.28 9.33 -24.09
N VAL A 307 -1.42 8.86 -23.19
CA VAL A 307 0.04 8.94 -23.35
C VAL A 307 0.64 7.80 -24.16
N GLN A 308 -0.10 6.73 -24.42
CA GLN A 308 0.40 5.56 -25.14
C GLN A 308 0.99 5.94 -26.51
N GLY A 309 2.21 5.46 -26.80
CA GLY A 309 2.95 5.77 -28.03
C GLY A 309 3.54 7.18 -28.09
N LYS A 310 3.45 7.98 -27.02
CA LYS A 310 3.93 9.38 -26.97
C LYS A 310 5.01 9.55 -25.91
N GLN A 311 6.10 10.20 -26.27
CA GLN A 311 7.10 10.69 -25.31
C GLN A 311 6.61 11.99 -24.69
N MET A 312 6.00 11.91 -23.52
CA MET A 312 5.43 13.09 -22.86
C MET A 312 5.25 12.93 -21.36
N MET A 313 5.08 14.06 -20.70
CA MET A 313 4.55 14.16 -19.35
C MET A 313 3.10 14.62 -19.41
N LEU A 314 2.20 13.90 -18.74
CA LEU A 314 0.79 14.23 -18.59
C LEU A 314 0.49 14.56 -17.13
N VAL A 315 -0.04 15.76 -16.89
CA VAL A 315 -0.43 16.20 -15.54
C VAL A 315 -1.90 15.85 -15.30
N ARG A 316 -2.20 15.34 -14.09
CA ARG A 316 -3.55 15.17 -13.54
C ARG A 316 -3.63 15.77 -12.14
N PRO A 317 -4.84 16.02 -11.60
CA PRO A 317 -5.02 16.51 -10.23
C PRO A 317 -4.26 15.69 -9.18
N ASP A 318 -4.36 14.36 -9.27
CA ASP A 318 -3.94 13.41 -8.24
C ASP A 318 -2.62 12.70 -8.54
N PHE A 319 -2.16 12.67 -9.79
CA PHE A 319 -0.93 11.99 -10.22
C PHE A 319 -0.38 12.64 -11.50
N MET A 320 0.80 12.21 -11.94
CA MET A 320 1.38 12.57 -13.24
C MET A 320 1.87 11.30 -13.93
N LEU A 321 1.71 11.20 -15.25
CA LEU A 321 2.31 10.11 -16.03
C LEU A 321 3.50 10.63 -16.83
N LEU A 322 4.62 9.91 -16.76
CA LEU A 322 5.82 10.17 -17.53
C LEU A 322 6.06 8.97 -18.44
N ASN A 323 5.69 9.10 -19.72
CA ASN A 323 5.87 8.03 -20.70
C ASN A 323 7.06 8.36 -21.60
N GLY A 324 8.08 7.49 -21.60
CA GLY A 324 9.26 7.64 -22.46
C GLY A 324 10.07 8.93 -22.25
N VAL A 325 9.96 9.56 -21.07
CA VAL A 325 10.65 10.81 -20.71
C VAL A 325 11.35 10.70 -19.36
N SER A 326 12.28 11.60 -19.09
CA SER A 326 13.02 11.67 -17.82
C SER A 326 12.08 11.89 -16.62
N PRO A 327 12.36 11.30 -15.43
CA PRO A 327 11.70 11.65 -14.16
C PRO A 327 11.70 13.16 -13.83
N ASP A 328 12.64 13.92 -14.39
CA ASP A 328 12.79 15.36 -14.20
C ASP A 328 12.12 16.20 -15.33
N GLN A 329 11.38 15.55 -16.24
CA GLN A 329 10.66 16.23 -17.32
C GLN A 329 9.72 17.31 -16.77
N LYS A 330 9.63 18.42 -17.50
CA LYS A 330 8.70 19.52 -17.21
C LYS A 330 7.75 19.73 -18.37
N THR A 331 6.57 20.24 -18.08
CA THR A 331 5.59 20.64 -19.09
C THR A 331 4.90 21.93 -18.66
N THR A 332 4.52 22.75 -19.63
CA THR A 332 3.64 23.91 -19.43
C THR A 332 2.17 23.55 -19.66
N VAL A 333 1.89 22.35 -20.19
CA VAL A 333 0.54 21.84 -20.39
C VAL A 333 -0.05 21.44 -19.04
N PHE A 334 -1.19 22.03 -18.70
CA PHE A 334 -1.90 21.81 -17.45
C PHE A 334 -3.28 21.18 -17.73
N PRO A 335 -3.84 20.35 -16.83
CA PRO A 335 -5.11 19.70 -17.08
C PRO A 335 -6.23 20.73 -17.27
N ALA A 336 -7.06 20.53 -18.29
CA ALA A 336 -8.21 21.40 -18.55
C ALA A 336 -9.17 21.37 -17.35
N GLY A 337 -9.74 22.54 -17.01
CA GLY A 337 -10.68 22.67 -15.88
C GLY A 337 -10.05 22.66 -14.49
N VAL A 338 -8.73 22.47 -14.37
CA VAL A 338 -8.01 22.52 -13.09
C VAL A 338 -7.34 23.89 -12.94
N PRO A 339 -7.70 24.69 -11.91
CA PRO A 339 -7.03 25.96 -11.67
C PRO A 339 -5.52 25.79 -11.45
N ASN A 340 -4.72 26.49 -12.24
CA ASN A 340 -3.26 26.49 -12.11
C ASN A 340 -2.82 27.42 -10.96
N ILE A 341 -2.98 26.94 -9.72
CA ILE A 341 -2.69 27.70 -8.51
C ILE A 341 -1.21 27.58 -8.16
N ASN A 342 -0.58 28.70 -7.79
CA ASN A 342 0.76 28.68 -7.19
C ASN A 342 0.67 28.05 -5.80
N ALA A 343 1.28 26.88 -5.63
CA ALA A 343 1.33 26.23 -4.33
C ALA A 343 2.18 27.04 -3.35
N PRO A 344 1.87 26.99 -2.03
CA PRO A 344 2.70 27.61 -1.02
C PRO A 344 4.12 27.07 -1.15
N ARG A 345 5.10 27.95 -1.33
CA ARG A 345 6.50 27.53 -1.32
C ARG A 345 6.87 27.28 0.13
N PRO A 346 7.32 26.07 0.48
CA PRO A 346 7.74 25.83 1.84
C PRO A 346 8.91 26.72 2.25
N PHE A 347 9.71 27.26 1.31
CA PHE A 347 10.71 28.34 1.48
C PHE A 347 10.94 29.11 0.19
#